data_AF-A0A528BC54-F1
#
_entry.id   AF-A0A528BC54-F1
#
_cell.length_a   1.000
_cell.length_b   1.000
_cell.length_c   1.000
_cell.angle_alpha   90.00
_cell.angle_beta   90.00
_cell.angle_gamma   90.00
#
_symmetry.space_group_name_H-M   'P 1'
#
loop_
_entity.id
_entity.type
_entity.pdbx_description
1 polymer ?
#
loop_
_entity_poly.entity_id
_entity_poly.type
_entity_poly.pdbx_seq_one_letter_code
_entity_poly.pdbx_strand_id
1 'polypeptide(L)'
;VYGVDLKLPNMLNAAIRACPYFGGKVESFDAAAVAGMPGVRTVVQVDETAVAVVADTWWRAKTALDALPVVWDEGPNRQVTSASIAAMLEEGLAANDAFIGAEQGDAGAALSAAGRTVTATYAYPYQNHATMEPMNATALYTPERCEVWVPTQNGEASLAAAAEAAGLPVQQCEVHKIHLGGGFGRRGNFQ
;
A
#
# COMPACT_ATOMS: atom_id res chain seq x y z
N VAL A 1 0.47 -2.19 -23.91
CA VAL A 1 0.45 -0.93 -23.13
C VAL A 1 0.15 -1.29 -21.70
N TYR A 2 1.15 -1.14 -20.83
CA TYR A 2 1.02 -1.22 -19.36
C TYR A 2 0.76 0.18 -18.79
N GLY A 3 0.47 0.30 -17.49
CA GLY A 3 0.07 1.59 -16.93
C GLY A 3 1.16 2.66 -16.99
N VAL A 4 2.41 2.25 -16.85
CA VAL A 4 3.57 3.15 -17.00
C VAL A 4 3.80 3.66 -18.42
N ASP A 5 3.19 3.03 -19.44
CA ASP A 5 3.34 3.44 -20.84
C ASP A 5 2.35 4.56 -21.22
N LEU A 6 1.33 4.80 -20.40
CA LEU A 6 0.28 5.75 -20.70
C LEU A 6 0.80 7.19 -20.70
N LYS A 7 0.35 7.96 -21.69
CA LYS A 7 0.60 9.39 -21.80
C LYS A 7 -0.66 10.10 -22.26
N LEU A 8 -1.08 11.09 -21.49
CA LEU A 8 -2.18 11.99 -21.85
C LEU A 8 -1.64 13.39 -22.15
N PRO A 9 -2.35 14.20 -22.96
CA PRO A 9 -2.02 15.61 -23.13
C PRO A 9 -1.97 16.31 -21.77
N ASN A 10 -0.91 17.10 -21.54
CA ASN A 10 -0.69 17.88 -20.30
C ASN A 10 -0.57 17.04 -19.01
N MET A 11 -0.32 15.73 -19.14
CA MET A 11 -0.19 14.83 -17.99
C MET A 11 0.97 15.27 -17.07
N LEU A 12 0.66 15.38 -15.77
CA LEU A 12 1.65 15.55 -14.72
C LEU A 12 2.02 14.20 -14.11
N ASN A 13 3.14 14.17 -13.39
CA ASN A 13 3.66 12.99 -12.73
C ASN A 13 3.77 13.27 -11.23
N ALA A 14 3.29 12.35 -10.42
CA ALA A 14 3.44 12.39 -8.98
C ALA A 14 4.45 11.35 -8.51
N ALA A 15 5.36 11.76 -7.62
CA ALA A 15 6.15 10.85 -6.81
C ALA A 15 5.65 10.97 -5.37
N ILE A 16 5.40 9.84 -4.71
CA ILE A 16 4.83 9.77 -3.36
C ILE A 16 5.78 9.10 -2.38
N ARG A 17 5.81 9.59 -1.14
CA ARG A 17 6.51 8.99 0.00
C ARG A 17 5.54 8.87 1.17
N ALA A 18 5.36 7.65 1.66
CA ALA A 18 4.61 7.38 2.89
C ALA A 18 5.54 7.30 4.11
N CYS A 19 4.97 7.46 5.30
CA CYS A 19 5.65 7.22 6.56
C CYS A 19 6.24 5.80 6.57
N PRO A 20 7.52 5.61 6.91
CA PRO A 20 8.15 4.30 6.86
C PRO A 20 7.69 3.36 7.98
N TYR A 21 6.93 3.84 8.97
CA TYR A 21 6.47 3.06 10.11
C TYR A 21 4.94 2.92 10.11
N PHE A 22 4.44 1.71 10.32
CA PHE A 22 3.01 1.44 10.39
C PHE A 22 2.36 2.16 11.58
N GLY A 23 1.30 2.93 11.34
CA GLY A 23 0.65 3.74 12.36
C GLY A 23 1.33 5.09 12.63
N GLY A 24 2.42 5.40 11.92
CA GLY A 24 2.99 6.75 11.89
C GLY A 24 2.26 7.66 10.90
N LYS A 25 2.49 8.97 11.03
CA LYS A 25 1.81 10.05 10.30
C LYS A 25 2.78 11.12 9.82
N VAL A 26 2.35 11.95 8.89
CA VAL A 26 3.02 13.21 8.54
C VAL A 26 2.84 14.17 9.70
N GLU A 27 3.94 14.59 10.34
CA GLU A 27 3.89 15.67 11.33
C GLU A 27 3.99 17.02 10.63
N SER A 28 4.96 17.17 9.72
CA SER A 28 5.12 18.36 8.88
C SER A 28 6.02 18.11 7.67
N PHE A 29 6.00 19.01 6.69
CA PHE A 29 6.94 19.04 5.56
C PHE A 29 7.18 20.48 5.09
N ASP A 30 8.37 20.74 4.53
CA ASP A 30 8.71 22.05 3.96
C ASP A 30 8.58 22.05 2.43
N ALA A 31 7.38 22.35 1.94
CA ALA A 31 7.14 22.46 0.50
C ALA A 31 7.93 23.59 -0.17
N ALA A 32 8.26 24.67 0.55
CA ALA A 32 8.96 25.82 -0.01
C ALA A 32 10.41 25.46 -0.39
N ALA A 33 11.03 24.52 0.32
CA ALA A 33 12.36 24.01 0.02
C ALA A 33 12.50 23.42 -1.40
N VAL A 34 11.40 22.93 -1.99
CA VAL A 34 11.42 22.26 -3.31
C VAL A 34 10.54 22.95 -4.36
N ALA A 35 9.71 23.93 -3.97
CA ALA A 35 8.79 24.63 -4.88
C ALA A 35 9.49 25.32 -6.06
N GLY A 36 10.73 25.78 -5.88
CA GLY A 36 11.52 26.43 -6.93
C GLY A 36 12.26 25.47 -7.87
N MET A 37 12.19 24.15 -7.64
CA MET A 37 12.90 23.18 -8.48
C MET A 37 12.26 23.06 -9.87
N PRO A 38 13.05 22.79 -10.93
CA PRO A 38 12.54 22.75 -12.30
C PRO A 38 11.34 21.81 -12.47
N GLY A 39 10.24 22.33 -13.03
CA GLY A 39 9.05 21.57 -13.40
C GLY A 39 8.16 21.15 -12.23
N VAL A 40 8.53 21.43 -10.97
CA VAL A 40 7.65 21.22 -9.81
C VAL A 40 6.43 22.10 -9.94
N ARG A 41 5.26 21.51 -9.70
CA ARG A 41 3.95 22.19 -9.76
C ARG A 41 3.38 22.40 -8.38
N THR A 42 3.44 21.38 -7.54
CA THR A 42 2.94 21.44 -6.17
C THR A 42 3.51 20.30 -5.33
N VAL A 43 3.43 20.47 -4.01
CA VAL A 43 3.63 19.42 -3.01
C VAL A 43 2.32 19.31 -2.24
N VAL A 44 1.80 18.10 -2.11
CA VAL A 44 0.53 17.83 -1.44
C VAL A 44 0.72 16.76 -0.38
N GLN A 45 0.01 16.90 0.73
CA GLN A 45 -0.17 15.80 1.66
C GLN A 45 -1.21 14.83 1.08
N VAL A 46 -0.97 13.54 1.22
CA VAL A 46 -1.89 12.46 0.84
C VAL A 46 -2.27 11.74 2.12
N ASP A 47 -3.53 11.91 2.51
CA ASP A 47 -4.09 11.48 3.78
C ASP A 47 -3.23 11.93 4.98
N GLU A 48 -3.25 11.19 6.08
CA GLU A 48 -2.42 11.48 7.25
C GLU A 48 -1.00 10.90 7.16
N THR A 49 -0.71 10.06 6.16
CA THR A 49 0.47 9.18 6.19
C THR A 49 1.48 9.41 5.08
N ALA A 50 1.19 10.25 4.08
CA ALA A 50 2.07 10.42 2.94
C ALA A 50 2.13 11.85 2.42
N VAL A 51 3.17 12.13 1.63
CA VAL A 51 3.35 13.36 0.86
C VAL A 51 3.71 13.02 -0.57
N ALA A 52 3.20 13.81 -1.51
CA ALA A 52 3.49 13.66 -2.93
C ALA A 52 3.99 14.97 -3.53
N VAL A 53 5.01 14.87 -4.39
CA VAL A 53 5.46 15.98 -5.24
C VAL A 53 4.96 15.74 -6.65
N VAL A 54 4.34 16.76 -7.23
CA VAL A 54 3.79 16.73 -8.60
C VAL A 54 4.65 17.61 -9.51
N ALA A 55 5.07 17.06 -10.65
CA ALA A 55 5.89 17.77 -11.64
C ALA A 55 5.52 17.39 -13.08
N ASP A 56 6.07 18.09 -14.06
CA ASP A 56 5.85 17.80 -15.49
C ASP A 56 6.52 16.50 -15.99
N THR A 57 7.48 15.96 -15.24
CA THR A 57 8.09 14.64 -15.50
C THR A 57 8.26 13.87 -14.20
N TRP A 58 8.22 12.54 -14.27
CA TRP A 58 8.42 11.69 -13.10
C TRP A 58 9.78 11.92 -12.43
N TRP A 59 10.84 12.08 -13.22
CA TRP A 59 12.19 12.27 -12.69
C TRP A 59 12.30 13.55 -11.85
N ARG A 60 11.71 14.67 -12.32
CA ARG A 60 11.66 15.92 -11.56
C ARG A 60 10.85 15.79 -10.28
N ALA A 61 9.69 15.13 -10.34
CA ALA A 61 8.87 14.85 -9.16
C ALA A 61 9.65 14.02 -8.12
N LYS A 62 10.33 12.96 -8.55
CA LYS A 62 11.12 12.08 -7.67
C LYS A 62 12.33 12.80 -7.07
N THR A 63 13.08 13.57 -7.87
CA THR A 63 14.22 14.34 -7.36
C THR A 63 13.79 15.38 -6.33
N ALA A 64 12.68 16.08 -6.57
CA ALA A 64 12.14 17.04 -5.61
C ALA A 64 11.61 16.33 -4.35
N LEU A 65 10.91 15.20 -4.47
CA LEU A 65 10.50 14.39 -3.32
C LEU A 65 11.69 13.91 -2.50
N ASP A 66 12.81 13.58 -3.15
CA ASP A 66 14.04 13.18 -2.47
C ASP A 66 14.69 14.31 -1.67
N ALA A 67 14.57 15.54 -2.15
CA ALA A 67 15.04 16.74 -1.46
C ALA A 67 14.05 17.31 -0.43
N LEU A 68 12.78 16.89 -0.46
CA LEU A 68 11.71 17.40 0.41
C LEU A 68 11.99 17.06 1.89
N PRO A 69 12.16 18.06 2.78
CA PRO A 69 12.23 17.82 4.21
C PRO A 69 10.86 17.39 4.72
N VAL A 70 10.78 16.20 5.33
CA VAL A 70 9.57 15.66 5.94
C VAL A 70 9.88 15.22 7.35
N VAL A 71 9.04 15.62 8.30
CA VAL A 71 9.06 15.17 9.69
C VAL A 71 7.88 14.22 9.88
N TRP A 72 8.18 13.04 10.43
CA TRP A 72 7.19 12.01 10.68
C TRP A 72 6.93 11.91 12.18
N ASP A 73 5.65 11.85 12.54
CA ASP A 73 5.25 11.20 13.79
C ASP A 73 5.41 9.70 13.54
N GLU A 74 6.44 9.09 14.12
CA GLU A 74 6.79 7.69 13.84
C GLU A 74 5.78 6.68 14.41
N GLY A 75 4.85 7.14 15.26
CA GLY A 75 3.77 6.32 15.79
C GLY A 75 4.21 5.20 16.74
N PRO A 76 3.26 4.40 17.25
CA PRO A 76 3.51 3.43 18.31
C PRO A 76 4.35 2.22 17.87
N ASN A 77 4.33 1.87 16.58
CA ASN A 77 5.00 0.66 16.08
C ASN A 77 6.43 0.89 15.58
N ARG A 78 7.00 2.07 15.82
CA ARG A 78 8.37 2.42 15.42
C ARG A 78 9.43 1.39 15.84
N GLN A 79 9.24 0.76 16.99
CA GLN A 79 10.18 -0.19 17.57
C GLN A 79 9.91 -1.66 17.18
N VAL A 80 8.88 -1.92 16.38
CA VAL A 80 8.56 -3.27 15.92
C VAL A 80 9.66 -3.75 14.96
N THR A 81 10.13 -4.97 15.20
CA THR A 81 11.16 -5.63 14.38
C THR A 81 10.72 -7.03 13.99
N SER A 82 11.36 -7.61 12.98
CA SER A 82 11.14 -9.03 12.65
C SER A 82 11.42 -9.96 13.84
N ALA A 83 12.38 -9.62 14.70
CA ALA A 83 12.70 -10.38 15.90
C ALA A 83 11.57 -10.29 16.95
N SER A 84 11.03 -9.10 17.20
CA SER A 84 9.92 -8.94 18.15
C SER A 84 8.64 -9.62 17.66
N ILE A 85 8.39 -9.60 16.34
CA ILE A 85 7.27 -10.33 15.74
C ILE A 85 7.46 -11.84 15.89
N ALA A 86 8.66 -12.36 15.60
CA ALA A 86 8.94 -13.79 15.75
C ALA A 86 8.76 -14.26 17.20
N ALA A 87 9.24 -13.49 18.17
CA ALA A 87 9.05 -13.79 19.60
C ALA A 87 7.56 -13.79 20.00
N MET A 88 6.79 -12.81 19.52
CA MET A 88 5.33 -12.74 19.77
C MET A 88 4.59 -13.95 19.18
N LEU A 89 4.95 -14.39 17.98
CA LEU A 89 4.37 -15.59 17.37
C LEU A 89 4.75 -16.87 18.13
N GLU A 90 5.98 -16.96 18.63
CA GLU A 90 6.45 -18.10 19.43
C GLU A 90 5.71 -18.19 20.77
N GLU A 91 5.50 -17.06 21.46
CA GLU A 91 4.69 -16.98 22.68
C GLU A 91 3.26 -17.47 22.42
N GLY A 92 2.67 -17.07 21.29
CA GLY A 92 1.33 -17.48 20.88
C GLY A 92 1.14 -18.99 20.70
N LEU A 93 2.20 -19.74 20.39
CA LEU A 93 2.12 -21.21 20.27
C LEU A 93 1.86 -21.92 21.61
N ALA A 94 2.21 -21.28 22.72
CA ALA A 94 2.00 -21.80 24.07
C ALA A 94 0.80 -21.15 24.79
N ALA A 95 0.06 -20.27 24.11
CA ALA A 95 -1.07 -19.56 24.69
C ALA A 95 -2.26 -20.49 24.93
N ASN A 96 -2.94 -20.30 26.07
CA ASN A 96 -4.10 -21.11 26.46
C ASN A 96 -5.42 -20.58 25.87
N ASP A 97 -5.43 -19.34 25.38
CA ASP A 97 -6.58 -18.63 24.81
C ASP A 97 -6.49 -18.53 23.28
N ALA A 98 -6.12 -19.64 22.63
CA ALA A 98 -6.00 -19.69 21.18
C ALA A 98 -7.38 -19.59 20.47
N PHE A 99 -7.43 -18.83 19.38
CA PHE A 99 -8.60 -18.78 18.51
C PHE A 99 -8.78 -20.12 17.77
N ILE A 100 -9.93 -20.77 17.97
CA ILE A 100 -10.28 -22.02 17.29
C ILE A 100 -10.96 -21.69 15.97
N GLY A 101 -10.24 -21.82 14.85
CA GLY A 101 -10.78 -21.57 13.52
C GLY A 101 -11.73 -22.67 13.01
N ALA A 102 -11.50 -23.91 13.43
CA ALA A 102 -12.36 -25.06 13.15
C ALA A 102 -12.14 -26.14 14.22
N GLU A 103 -13.22 -26.80 14.63
CA GLU A 103 -13.19 -27.87 15.63
C GLU A 103 -14.00 -29.06 15.12
N GLN A 104 -13.44 -30.26 15.24
CA GLN A 104 -14.15 -31.49 14.93
C GLN A 104 -13.74 -32.59 15.92
N GLY A 105 -14.69 -32.98 16.77
CA GLY A 105 -14.44 -33.92 17.86
C GLY A 105 -13.51 -33.33 18.93
N ASP A 106 -12.99 -34.19 19.81
CA ASP A 106 -12.07 -33.79 20.89
C ASP A 106 -10.62 -34.12 20.49
N ALA A 107 -9.96 -33.15 19.85
CA ALA A 107 -8.57 -33.29 19.42
C ALA A 107 -7.61 -33.44 20.62
N GLY A 108 -7.90 -32.80 21.74
CA GLY A 108 -7.07 -32.86 22.95
C GLY A 108 -7.07 -34.26 23.57
N ALA A 109 -8.25 -34.88 23.69
CA ALA A 109 -8.37 -36.26 24.15
C ALA A 109 -7.73 -37.25 23.17
N ALA A 110 -7.93 -37.06 21.86
CA ALA A 110 -7.35 -37.92 20.84
C ALA A 110 -5.81 -37.88 20.83
N LEU A 111 -5.21 -36.68 20.95
CA LEU A 111 -3.76 -36.50 21.06
C LEU A 111 -3.21 -37.08 22.37
N SER A 112 -3.94 -36.93 23.49
CA SER A 112 -3.53 -37.46 24.80
C SER A 112 -3.58 -38.99 24.85
N ALA A 113 -4.51 -39.61 24.11
CA ALA A 113 -4.64 -41.06 24.00
C ALA A 113 -3.71 -41.69 22.95
N ALA A 114 -2.98 -40.90 22.17
CA ALA A 114 -2.15 -41.38 21.08
C ALA A 114 -0.91 -42.15 21.61
N GLY A 115 -0.60 -43.30 21.01
CA GLY A 115 0.58 -44.10 21.37
C GLY A 115 1.91 -43.48 20.97
N ARG A 116 1.91 -42.51 20.04
CA ARG A 116 3.07 -41.68 19.67
C ARG A 116 2.62 -40.35 19.08
N THR A 117 3.17 -39.26 19.61
CA THR A 117 2.96 -37.90 19.11
C THR A 117 4.25 -37.34 18.52
N VAL A 118 4.15 -36.62 17.39
CA VAL A 118 5.27 -35.91 16.78
C VAL A 118 4.90 -34.43 16.73
N THR A 119 5.75 -33.59 17.30
CA THR A 119 5.57 -32.14 17.35
C THR A 119 6.75 -31.45 16.68
N ALA A 120 6.47 -30.44 15.85
CA ALA A 120 7.48 -29.62 15.21
C ALA A 120 6.95 -28.20 15.02
N THR A 121 7.83 -27.21 15.21
CA THR A 121 7.55 -25.80 14.96
C THR A 121 8.15 -25.40 13.63
N TYR A 122 7.36 -24.71 12.80
CA TYR A 122 7.80 -24.18 11.51
C TYR A 122 7.57 -22.68 11.49
N ALA A 123 8.50 -21.96 10.85
CA ALA A 123 8.39 -20.52 10.62
C ALA A 123 8.75 -20.21 9.17
N TYR A 124 8.20 -19.11 8.67
CA TYR A 124 8.42 -18.64 7.30
C TYR A 124 8.61 -17.13 7.27
N PRO A 125 9.55 -16.58 6.49
CA PRO A 125 9.77 -15.15 6.44
C PRO A 125 8.63 -14.43 5.70
N TYR A 126 8.51 -13.12 5.94
CA TYR A 126 7.71 -12.26 5.09
C TYR A 126 8.24 -12.29 3.65
N GLN A 127 7.32 -12.30 2.69
CA GLN A 127 7.63 -12.30 1.27
C GLN A 127 7.06 -11.06 0.59
N ASN A 128 7.83 -10.55 -0.37
CA ASN A 128 7.33 -9.56 -1.30
C ASN A 128 6.84 -10.26 -2.57
N HIS A 129 5.76 -9.75 -3.12
CA HIS A 129 5.19 -10.13 -4.42
C HIS A 129 6.18 -9.92 -5.58
N ALA A 130 7.12 -8.97 -5.45
CA ALA A 130 8.18 -8.68 -6.41
C ALA A 130 7.67 -8.53 -7.86
N THR A 131 6.60 -7.75 -8.04
CA THR A 131 6.05 -7.48 -9.37
C THR A 131 7.06 -6.72 -10.22
N MET A 132 7.21 -7.12 -11.49
CA MET A 132 8.14 -6.45 -12.42
C MET A 132 7.69 -5.03 -12.74
N GLU A 133 6.38 -4.80 -12.83
CA GLU A 133 5.81 -3.47 -12.97
C GLU A 133 5.62 -2.81 -11.59
N PRO A 134 6.16 -1.59 -11.36
CA PRO A 134 5.89 -0.80 -10.16
C PRO A 134 4.40 -0.45 -10.01
N MET A 135 3.96 -0.20 -8.78
CA MET A 135 2.60 0.32 -8.53
C MET A 135 2.42 1.65 -9.23
N ASN A 136 1.32 1.80 -9.97
CA ASN A 136 1.01 2.99 -10.75
C ASN A 136 -0.49 3.08 -11.02
N ALA A 137 -0.96 4.29 -11.33
CA ALA A 137 -2.26 4.58 -11.90
C ALA A 137 -2.15 5.90 -12.68
N THR A 138 -3.00 6.08 -13.69
CA THR A 138 -3.18 7.37 -14.37
C THR A 138 -4.62 7.79 -14.21
N ALA A 139 -4.84 9.01 -13.68
CA ALA A 139 -6.16 9.56 -13.50
C ALA A 139 -6.37 10.79 -14.39
N LEU A 140 -7.55 10.90 -14.98
CA LEU A 140 -8.05 12.09 -15.66
C LEU A 140 -9.29 12.56 -14.91
N TYR A 141 -9.18 13.70 -14.25
CA TYR A 141 -10.21 14.25 -13.38
C TYR A 141 -10.74 15.58 -13.91
N THR A 142 -12.07 15.72 -13.88
CA THR A 142 -12.81 16.98 -13.93
C THR A 142 -13.83 16.99 -12.79
N PRO A 143 -14.43 18.15 -12.45
CA PRO A 143 -15.49 18.21 -11.44
C PRO A 143 -16.73 17.35 -11.76
N GLU A 144 -16.88 16.86 -12.99
CA GLU A 144 -18.02 16.06 -13.45
C GLU A 144 -17.67 14.59 -13.74
N ARG A 145 -16.38 14.24 -13.85
CA ARG A 145 -15.95 12.88 -14.22
C ARG A 145 -14.54 12.55 -13.75
N CYS A 146 -14.33 11.31 -13.32
CA CYS A 146 -13.01 10.76 -13.02
C CYS A 146 -12.78 9.45 -13.79
N GLU A 147 -11.78 9.43 -14.67
CA GLU A 147 -11.32 8.19 -15.33
C GLU A 147 -9.99 7.76 -14.76
N VAL A 148 -9.85 6.47 -14.46
CA VAL A 148 -8.61 5.91 -13.94
C VAL A 148 -8.20 4.70 -14.76
N TRP A 149 -7.03 4.77 -15.38
CA TRP A 149 -6.35 3.63 -15.97
C TRP A 149 -5.42 3.03 -14.93
N VAL A 150 -5.69 1.80 -14.52
CA VAL A 150 -4.97 1.15 -13.43
C VAL A 150 -4.73 -0.32 -13.73
N PRO A 151 -3.49 -0.83 -13.58
CA PRO A 151 -3.24 -2.25 -13.58
C PRO A 151 -3.68 -2.79 -12.21
N THR A 152 -4.90 -3.31 -12.12
CA THR A 152 -5.54 -3.81 -10.89
C THR A 152 -6.02 -5.26 -11.05
N GLN A 153 -6.02 -6.04 -9.96
CA GLN A 153 -6.68 -7.34 -9.87
C GLN A 153 -8.12 -7.21 -9.34
N ASN A 154 -8.50 -6.05 -8.80
CA ASN A 154 -9.82 -5.78 -8.23
C ASN A 154 -10.38 -4.45 -8.76
N GLY A 155 -11.11 -4.52 -9.87
CA GLY A 155 -11.65 -3.34 -10.53
C GLY A 155 -12.77 -2.64 -9.75
N GLU A 156 -13.57 -3.39 -8.99
CA GLU A 156 -14.66 -2.82 -8.18
C GLU A 156 -14.11 -1.98 -7.03
N ALA A 157 -13.11 -2.51 -6.30
CA ALA A 157 -12.44 -1.74 -5.26
C ALA A 157 -11.72 -0.51 -5.82
N SER A 158 -11.04 -0.64 -6.97
CA SER A 158 -10.41 0.51 -7.63
C SER A 158 -11.43 1.58 -8.05
N LEU A 159 -12.64 1.18 -8.46
CA LEU A 159 -13.71 2.12 -8.82
C LEU A 159 -14.26 2.85 -7.60
N ALA A 160 -14.44 2.13 -6.49
CA ALA A 160 -14.85 2.72 -5.22
C ALA A 160 -13.81 3.75 -4.73
N ALA A 161 -12.53 3.38 -4.73
CA ALA A 161 -11.42 4.26 -4.35
C ALA A 161 -11.34 5.51 -5.25
N ALA A 162 -11.53 5.35 -6.57
CA ALA A 162 -11.54 6.47 -7.50
C ALA A 162 -12.69 7.45 -7.22
N ALA A 163 -13.88 6.94 -6.90
CA ALA A 163 -15.05 7.76 -6.58
C ALA A 163 -14.87 8.51 -5.26
N GLU A 164 -14.39 7.83 -4.22
CA GLU A 164 -14.10 8.41 -2.91
C GLU A 164 -13.04 9.52 -3.03
N ALA A 165 -11.90 9.24 -3.65
CA ALA A 165 -10.82 10.21 -3.82
C ALA A 165 -11.23 11.42 -4.69
N ALA A 166 -12.08 11.20 -5.70
CA ALA A 166 -12.60 12.28 -6.55
C ALA A 166 -13.71 13.09 -5.87
N GLY A 167 -14.32 12.58 -4.80
CA GLY A 167 -15.52 13.18 -4.20
C GLY A 167 -16.74 13.15 -5.13
N LEU A 168 -16.78 12.21 -6.07
CA LEU A 168 -17.84 12.10 -7.08
C LEU A 168 -18.71 10.85 -6.85
N PRO A 169 -20.00 10.87 -7.24
CA PRO A 169 -20.80 9.66 -7.34
C PRO A 169 -20.14 8.61 -8.23
N VAL A 170 -20.24 7.32 -7.86
CA VAL A 170 -19.59 6.23 -8.60
C VAL A 170 -19.98 6.17 -10.08
N GLN A 171 -21.19 6.64 -10.44
CA GLN A 171 -21.67 6.70 -11.83
C GLN A 171 -20.93 7.76 -12.68
N GLN A 172 -20.21 8.68 -12.05
CA GLN A 172 -19.32 9.66 -12.70
C GLN A 172 -17.86 9.20 -12.73
N CYS A 173 -17.58 7.98 -12.29
CA CYS A 173 -16.24 7.42 -12.28
C CYS A 173 -16.15 6.20 -13.20
N GLU A 174 -14.98 6.01 -13.81
CA GLU A 174 -14.71 4.87 -14.67
C GLU A 174 -13.31 4.35 -14.43
N VAL A 175 -13.20 3.02 -14.28
CA VAL A 175 -11.91 2.33 -14.13
C VAL A 175 -11.64 1.48 -15.35
N HIS A 176 -10.58 1.85 -16.06
CA HIS A 176 -10.02 1.12 -17.18
C HIS A 176 -8.97 0.13 -16.67
N LYS A 177 -9.34 -1.15 -16.59
CA LYS A 177 -8.39 -2.21 -16.29
C LYS A 177 -7.46 -2.43 -17.48
N ILE A 178 -6.17 -2.18 -17.28
CA ILE A 178 -5.14 -2.32 -18.30
C ILE A 178 -4.22 -3.52 -18.01
N HIS A 179 -3.34 -3.85 -18.96
CA HIS A 179 -2.35 -4.90 -18.76
C HIS A 179 -1.48 -4.62 -17.52
N LEU A 180 -1.13 -5.71 -16.83
CA LEU A 180 -0.56 -5.70 -15.49
C LEU A 180 0.72 -6.56 -15.47
N GLY A 181 1.85 -5.95 -15.14
CA GLY A 181 3.16 -6.59 -15.12
C GLY A 181 3.44 -7.35 -13.82
N GLY A 182 2.51 -8.24 -13.46
CA GLY A 182 2.52 -9.00 -12.21
C GLY A 182 1.68 -8.35 -11.10
N GLY A 183 1.18 -9.20 -10.21
CA GLY A 183 0.34 -8.78 -9.08
C GLY A 183 0.50 -9.72 -7.90
N PHE A 184 0.29 -11.02 -8.12
CA PHE A 184 0.48 -12.08 -7.11
C PHE A 184 -0.31 -11.86 -5.81
N GLY A 185 -1.38 -11.06 -5.85
CA GLY A 185 -2.19 -10.66 -4.69
C GLY A 185 -1.99 -9.19 -4.30
N ARG A 186 -0.84 -8.57 -4.62
CA ARG A 186 -0.51 -7.19 -4.23
C ARG A 186 -1.52 -6.17 -4.72
N ARG A 187 -2.08 -6.41 -5.91
CA ARG A 187 -2.99 -5.49 -6.62
C ARG A 187 -4.46 -5.89 -6.48
N GLY A 188 -4.81 -6.74 -5.51
CA GLY A 188 -6.17 -7.28 -5.31
C GLY A 188 -6.88 -6.88 -4.02
N ASN A 189 -6.16 -6.83 -2.90
CA ASN A 189 -6.78 -6.74 -1.57
C ASN A 189 -6.85 -5.33 -0.98
N PHE A 190 -6.04 -4.39 -1.48
CA PHE A 190 -5.96 -3.03 -0.98
C PHE A 190 -5.84 -2.09 -2.19
N GLN A 191 -6.83 -1.22 -2.37
CA GLN A 191 -6.90 -0.20 -3.42
C GLN A 191 -7.11 1.16 -2.75
#